data_AF-A0A9E5NDG7-F1
#
_entry.id   AF-A0A9E5NDG7-F1
#
_cell.length_a   1.000
_cell.length_b   1.000
_cell.length_c   1.000
_cell.angle_alpha   90.00
_cell.angle_beta   90.00
_cell.angle_gamma   90.00
#
_symmetry.space_group_name_H-M   'P 1'
#
loop_
_entity.id
_entity.type
_entity.pdbx_description
1 polymer ?
#
loop_
_entity_poly.entity_id
_entity_poly.type
_entity_poly.pdbx_seq_one_letter_code
_entity_poly.pdbx_strand_id
1 'polypeptide(L)'
;MKKIAVLTSGGDAPGMNACVRAVVRTALHRGLKVDGIMRGYTGMIAGEFQSMKAGSVSGIIQHGGTILKTSRCDEFFNSEGRAKAAQMLKEAGIEGLVAIGGDGTFKGAHDLWSE
;
A
#
# COMPACT_ATOMS: atom_id res chain seq x y z
N MET A 1 14.64 -0.33 9.06
CA MET A 1 13.37 0.28 8.61
C MET A 1 13.35 1.77 8.88
N LYS A 2 13.49 2.57 7.82
CA LYS A 2 13.31 4.03 7.82
C LYS A 2 12.06 4.47 7.06
N LYS A 3 11.59 3.66 6.09
CA LYS A 3 10.43 3.98 5.25
C LYS A 3 9.56 2.76 5.00
N ILE A 4 8.25 2.93 5.12
CA ILE A 4 7.24 1.92 4.77
C ILE A 4 6.30 2.43 3.70
N ALA A 5 5.57 1.51 3.06
CA ALA A 5 4.43 1.83 2.24
C ALA A 5 3.15 1.16 2.74
N VAL A 6 2.01 1.76 2.42
CA VAL A 6 0.66 1.23 2.69
C VAL A 6 -0.13 1.19 1.39
N LEU A 7 -0.85 0.09 1.16
CA LEU A 7 -1.74 -0.06 0.01
C LEU A 7 -3.10 -0.58 0.44
N THR A 8 -4.12 -0.27 -0.37
CA THR A 8 -5.41 -0.96 -0.34
C THR A 8 -5.61 -1.71 -1.65
N SER A 9 -6.06 -2.96 -1.57
CA SER A 9 -6.35 -3.80 -2.75
C SER A 9 -7.55 -4.72 -2.49
N GLY A 10 -8.14 -5.24 -3.57
CA GLY A 10 -9.40 -5.98 -3.53
C GLY A 10 -10.63 -5.08 -3.62
N GLY A 11 -11.79 -5.58 -3.21
CA GLY A 11 -13.01 -4.78 -3.15
C GLY A 11 -12.97 -3.78 -2.00
N ASP A 12 -13.47 -2.56 -2.24
CA ASP A 12 -13.56 -1.53 -1.21
C ASP A 12 -14.47 -1.98 -0.06
N ALA A 13 -14.02 -1.74 1.18
CA ALA A 13 -14.76 -2.06 2.40
C ALA A 13 -14.82 -0.88 3.38
N PRO A 14 -15.91 -0.72 4.15
CA PRO A 14 -15.96 0.24 5.24
C PRO A 14 -14.78 0.04 6.20
N GLY A 15 -14.10 1.14 6.56
CA GLY A 15 -12.98 1.12 7.50
C GLY A 15 -11.58 1.04 6.87
N MET A 16 -11.44 0.87 5.56
CA MET A 16 -10.12 0.90 4.89
C MET A 16 -9.39 2.23 5.13
N ASN A 17 -10.07 3.37 5.02
CA ASN A 17 -9.50 4.67 5.35
C ASN A 17 -9.06 4.79 6.82
N ALA A 18 -9.80 4.18 7.75
CA ALA A 18 -9.42 4.14 9.15
C ALA A 18 -8.12 3.35 9.36
N CYS A 19 -7.96 2.23 8.65
CA CYS A 19 -6.73 1.42 8.65
C CYS A 19 -5.54 2.21 8.08
N VAL A 20 -5.70 2.82 6.89
CA VAL A 20 -4.66 3.67 6.27
C VAL A 20 -4.26 4.79 7.23
N ARG A 21 -5.23 5.47 7.85
CA ARG A 21 -4.97 6.51 8.85
C ARG A 21 -4.17 6.00 10.04
N ALA A 22 -4.53 4.84 10.58
CA ALA A 22 -3.84 4.24 11.73
C ALA A 22 -2.37 3.92 11.38
N VAL A 23 -2.13 3.29 10.23
CA VAL A 23 -0.78 2.97 9.75
C VAL A 23 0.05 4.23 9.59
N VAL A 24 -0.46 5.22 8.85
CA VAL A 24 0.26 6.48 8.58
C VAL A 24 0.59 7.21 9.89
N ARG A 25 -0.38 7.41 10.78
CA ARG A 25 -0.14 8.15 12.04
C ARG A 25 0.81 7.42 12.97
N THR A 26 0.68 6.10 13.13
CA THR A 26 1.56 5.32 14.00
C THR A 26 2.98 5.28 13.47
N ALA A 27 3.17 5.10 12.16
CA ALA A 27 4.49 5.08 11.56
C ALA A 27 5.19 6.45 11.65
N LEU A 28 4.47 7.54 11.35
CA LEU A 28 5.00 8.90 11.52
C LEU A 28 5.37 9.19 12.99
N HIS A 29 4.54 8.77 13.95
CA HIS A 29 4.84 8.91 15.38
C HIS A 29 6.10 8.16 15.79
N ARG A 30 6.40 7.03 15.16
CA ARG A 30 7.64 6.25 15.36
C ARG A 30 8.84 6.76 14.55
N GLY A 31 8.72 7.92 13.88
CA GLY A 31 9.81 8.51 13.11
C GLY A 31 10.06 7.86 11.74
N LEU A 32 9.13 7.04 11.23
CA LEU A 32 9.22 6.43 9.91
C LEU A 32 8.65 7.36 8.83
N LYS A 33 9.21 7.30 7.63
CA LYS A 33 8.58 7.85 6.42
C LYS A 33 7.51 6.88 5.90
N VAL A 34 6.44 7.40 5.32
CA VAL A 34 5.33 6.60 4.80
C VAL A 34 4.96 7.05 3.41
N ASP A 35 4.84 6.11 2.48
CA ASP A 35 4.22 6.33 1.17
C ASP A 35 2.90 5.54 1.05
N GLY A 36 1.89 6.14 0.46
CA GLY A 36 0.69 5.46 0.00
C GLY A 36 0.90 4.95 -1.41
N ILE A 37 0.54 3.70 -1.68
CA ILE A 37 0.56 3.12 -3.03
C ILE A 37 -0.83 3.28 -3.62
N MET A 38 -0.93 4.04 -4.71
CA MET A 38 -2.19 4.24 -5.40
C MET A 38 -2.61 2.97 -6.14
N ARG A 39 -3.92 2.69 -6.24
CA ARG A 39 -4.47 1.59 -7.06
C ARG A 39 -3.82 0.22 -6.77
N GLY A 40 -3.57 -0.07 -5.50
CA GLY A 40 -3.05 -1.37 -5.04
C GLY A 40 -1.79 -1.83 -5.79
N TYR A 41 -1.78 -3.09 -6.23
CA TYR A 41 -0.64 -3.67 -6.95
C TYR A 41 -0.39 -3.03 -8.32
N THR A 42 -1.43 -2.53 -8.99
CA THR A 42 -1.26 -1.85 -10.29
C THR A 42 -0.39 -0.61 -10.13
N GLY A 43 -0.65 0.23 -9.14
CA GLY A 43 0.20 1.40 -8.90
C GLY A 43 1.54 1.04 -8.28
N MET A 44 1.66 -0.09 -7.56
CA MET A 44 2.97 -0.59 -7.12
C MET A 44 3.89 -0.88 -8.31
N ILE A 45 3.40 -1.60 -9.32
CA ILE A 45 4.13 -1.90 -10.54
C ILE A 45 4.45 -0.62 -11.34
N ALA A 46 3.52 0.34 -11.34
CA ALA A 46 3.68 1.60 -12.06
C ALA A 46 4.51 2.67 -11.30
N GLY A 47 4.95 2.39 -10.07
CA GLY A 47 5.71 3.35 -9.25
C GLY A 47 4.89 4.52 -8.72
N GLU A 48 3.58 4.36 -8.57
CA GLU A 48 2.67 5.42 -8.09
C GLU A 48 2.65 5.55 -6.58
N PHE A 49 3.76 6.03 -6.04
CA PHE A 49 3.95 6.28 -4.62
C PHE A 49 3.64 7.74 -4.27
N GLN A 50 2.81 7.94 -3.27
CA GLN A 50 2.48 9.26 -2.74
C GLN A 50 2.99 9.43 -1.31
N SER A 51 3.83 10.43 -1.06
CA SER A 51 4.32 10.68 0.30
C SER A 51 3.18 11.08 1.25
N MET A 52 3.08 10.37 2.37
CA MET A 52 2.01 10.55 3.35
C MET A 52 2.50 11.36 4.55
N LYS A 53 1.77 12.43 4.86
CA LYS A 53 1.96 13.27 6.05
C LYS A 53 0.74 13.13 6.97
N ALA A 54 0.84 13.66 8.19
CA ALA A 54 -0.28 13.65 9.12
C ALA A 54 -1.57 14.29 8.54
N GLY A 55 -1.40 15.32 7.69
CA GLY A 55 -2.50 15.97 6.95
C GLY A 55 -3.11 15.11 5.84
N SER A 56 -2.34 14.21 5.21
CA SER A 56 -2.81 13.33 4.11
C SER A 56 -3.91 12.37 4.56
N VAL A 57 -4.02 12.10 5.86
CA VAL A 57 -5.03 11.22 6.48
C VAL A 57 -5.95 11.97 7.45
N SER A 58 -6.07 13.29 7.30
CA SER A 58 -7.02 14.09 8.08
C SER A 58 -8.43 13.96 7.51
N GLY A 59 -9.42 13.79 8.39
CA GLY A 59 -10.83 13.73 7.98
C GLY A 59 -11.22 12.52 7.13
N ILE A 60 -10.41 11.47 7.04
CA ILE A 60 -10.75 10.28 6.23
C ILE A 60 -11.43 9.16 7.02
N ILE A 61 -11.39 9.20 8.36
CA ILE A 61 -11.82 8.08 9.21
C ILE A 61 -13.31 7.76 9.07
N GLN A 62 -14.12 8.77 8.75
CA GLN A 62 -15.57 8.68 8.57
C GLN A 62 -15.99 8.46 7.10
N HIS A 63 -15.03 8.41 6.16
CA HIS A 63 -15.32 8.23 4.74
C HIS A 63 -15.26 6.76 4.35
N GLY A 64 -16.25 6.31 3.56
CA GLY A 64 -16.26 5.00 2.93
C GLY A 64 -15.18 4.84 1.85
N GLY A 65 -14.99 3.59 1.41
CA GLY A 65 -13.98 3.22 0.41
C GLY A 65 -12.55 3.47 0.89
N THR A 66 -11.65 3.75 -0.06
CA THR A 66 -10.23 4.04 0.21
C THR A 66 -9.73 5.26 -0.58
N ILE A 67 -9.01 6.15 0.10
CA ILE A 67 -8.33 7.29 -0.55
C ILE A 67 -7.21 6.86 -1.49
N LEU A 68 -6.64 5.68 -1.29
CA LEU A 68 -5.56 5.15 -2.13
C LEU A 68 -6.08 4.48 -3.41
N LYS A 69 -7.41 4.32 -3.54
CA LYS A 69 -8.07 3.55 -4.60
C LYS A 69 -7.64 2.08 -4.61
N THR A 70 -8.32 1.29 -5.43
CA THR A 70 -8.04 -0.13 -5.63
C THR A 70 -8.23 -0.48 -7.11
N SER A 71 -7.48 -1.46 -7.59
CA SER A 71 -7.66 -2.06 -8.91
C SER A 71 -7.23 -3.52 -8.90
N ARG A 72 -7.82 -4.31 -9.81
CA ARG A 72 -7.32 -5.65 -10.13
C ARG A 72 -6.02 -5.50 -10.93
N CYS A 73 -5.08 -6.42 -10.73
CA CYS A 73 -3.77 -6.38 -11.37
C CYS A 73 -3.37 -7.78 -11.81
N ASP A 74 -3.64 -8.10 -13.08
CA ASP A 74 -3.35 -9.44 -13.59
C ASP A 74 -1.84 -9.69 -13.72
N GLU A 75 -1.07 -8.64 -14.01
CA GLU A 75 0.40 -8.68 -14.08
C GLU A 75 1.03 -9.17 -12.77
N PHE A 76 0.40 -8.89 -11.63
CA PHE A 76 0.93 -9.27 -10.31
C PHE A 76 0.80 -10.76 -9.99
N PHE A 77 -0.02 -11.53 -10.74
CA PHE A 77 -0.05 -12.98 -10.60
C PHE A 77 1.20 -13.66 -11.18
N ASN A 78 1.93 -12.98 -12.05
CA ASN A 78 3.16 -13.48 -12.66
C ASN A 78 4.38 -13.04 -11.84
N SER A 79 5.39 -13.92 -11.72
CA SER A 79 6.64 -13.61 -11.01
C SER A 79 7.37 -12.41 -11.60
N GLU A 80 7.28 -12.17 -12.92
CA GLU A 80 7.87 -10.99 -13.57
C GLU A 80 7.24 -9.68 -13.09
N GLY A 81 5.91 -9.65 -12.93
CA GLY A 81 5.19 -8.49 -12.41
C GLY A 81 5.54 -8.22 -10.94
N ARG A 82 5.69 -9.28 -10.14
CA ARG A 82 6.16 -9.16 -8.75
C ARG A 82 7.61 -8.69 -8.66
N ALA A 83 8.49 -9.19 -9.52
CA ALA A 83 9.89 -8.75 -9.58
C ALA A 83 9.98 -7.26 -9.92
N LYS A 84 9.19 -6.78 -10.88
CA LYS A 84 9.08 -5.36 -11.22
C LYS A 84 8.53 -4.53 -10.06
N ALA A 85 7.50 -5.01 -9.37
CA ALA A 85 6.98 -4.36 -8.17
C ALA A 85 8.02 -4.27 -7.05
N ALA A 86 8.75 -5.36 -6.79
CA ALA A 86 9.84 -5.40 -5.81
C ALA A 86 10.97 -4.43 -6.19
N GLN A 87 11.29 -4.30 -7.48
CA GLN A 87 12.24 -3.31 -7.98
C GLN A 87 11.75 -1.88 -7.70
N MET A 88 10.50 -1.56 -8.01
CA MET A 88 9.91 -0.24 -7.75
C MET A 88 9.94 0.12 -6.24
N LEU A 89 9.63 -0.84 -5.37
CA LEU A 89 9.73 -0.65 -3.92
C LEU A 89 11.17 -0.38 -3.47
N LYS A 90 12.16 -1.10 -4.02
CA LYS A 90 13.59 -0.90 -3.74
C LYS A 90 14.07 0.47 -4.21
N GLU A 91 13.72 0.87 -5.43
CA GLU A 91 14.07 2.18 -6.00
C GLU A 91 13.45 3.34 -5.21
N ALA A 92 12.23 3.17 -4.71
CA ALA A 92 11.58 4.12 -3.81
C ALA A 92 12.12 4.09 -2.36
N GLY A 93 13.05 3.18 -2.04
CA GLY A 93 13.62 3.00 -0.71
C GLY A 93 12.62 2.52 0.34
N ILE A 94 11.59 1.76 -0.06
CA ILE A 94 10.58 1.20 0.83
C ILE A 94 11.11 -0.12 1.41
N GLU A 95 11.18 -0.19 2.74
CA GLU A 95 11.75 -1.33 3.47
C GLU A 95 10.66 -2.24 4.10
N GLY A 96 9.39 -1.85 4.01
CA GLY A 96 8.28 -2.61 4.56
C GLY A 96 6.95 -2.22 3.94
N LEU A 97 6.03 -3.18 3.86
CA LEU A 97 4.72 -3.01 3.23
C LEU A 97 3.60 -3.38 4.20
N VAL A 98 2.58 -2.52 4.28
CA VAL A 98 1.31 -2.82 4.94
C VAL A 98 0.23 -2.95 3.88
N ALA A 99 -0.24 -4.18 3.66
CA ALA A 99 -1.29 -4.48 2.70
C ALA A 99 -2.65 -4.60 3.40
N ILE A 100 -3.62 -3.79 2.99
CA ILE A 100 -4.98 -3.77 3.52
C ILE A 100 -5.92 -4.29 2.43
N GLY A 101 -6.62 -5.39 2.69
CA GLY A 101 -7.52 -6.00 1.72
C GLY A 101 -8.02 -7.36 2.18
N GLY A 102 -8.56 -8.14 1.23
CA GLY A 102 -9.00 -9.52 1.46
C GLY A 102 -7.94 -10.56 1.09
N ASP A 103 -8.36 -11.81 0.97
CA ASP A 103 -7.46 -12.97 0.77
C ASP A 103 -6.50 -12.82 -0.42
N GLY A 104 -6.98 -12.30 -1.55
CA GLY A 104 -6.12 -12.06 -2.73
C GLY A 104 -5.01 -11.03 -2.45
N THR A 105 -5.28 -10.04 -1.60
CA THR A 105 -4.28 -9.08 -1.13
C THR A 105 -3.27 -9.75 -0.20
N PHE A 106 -3.70 -10.66 0.66
CA PHE A 106 -2.76 -11.38 1.53
C PHE A 106 -1.89 -12.35 0.74
N LYS A 107 -2.47 -13.06 -0.22
CA LYS A 107 -1.73 -13.95 -1.13
C LYS A 107 -0.67 -13.18 -1.92
N GLY A 108 -1.04 -12.06 -2.55
CA GLY A 108 -0.10 -11.21 -3.27
C GLY A 108 1.02 -10.66 -2.37
N ALA A 109 0.70 -10.24 -1.14
CA ALA A 109 1.71 -9.75 -0.20
C ALA A 109 2.67 -10.86 0.25
N HIS A 110 2.17 -12.09 0.45
CA HIS A 110 2.99 -13.24 0.79
C HIS A 110 3.91 -13.66 -0.36
N ASP A 111 3.38 -13.72 -1.58
CA ASP A 111 4.15 -14.10 -2.76
C ASP A 111 5.26 -13.07 -3.03
N LEU A 112 4.96 -11.77 -2.89
CA LEU A 112 5.96 -10.69 -2.99
C LEU A 112 7.05 -10.77 -1.92
N TRP A 113 6.72 -11.23 -0.71
CA TRP A 113 7.69 -11.35 0.37
C TRP A 113 8.58 -12.59 0.24
N SER A 114 8.06 -13.66 -0.36
CA SER A 114 8.72 -14.96 -0.45
C SER A 114 9.67 -15.06 -1.64
N GLU A 115 9.50 -14.20 -2.66
CA GLU A 115 10.30 -14.12 -3.89
C GLU A 115 11.29 -12.96 -3.85
#